data_AF-A0ABD5L2F0-F1
#
_entry.id   AF-A0ABD5L2F0-F1
#
_cell.length_a   1.000
_cell.length_b   1.000
_cell.length_c   1.000
_cell.angle_alpha   90.00
_cell.angle_beta   90.00
_cell.angle_gamma   90.00
#
_symmetry.space_group_name_H-M   'P 1'
#
loop_
_entity.id
_entity.type
_entity.pdbx_description
1 polymer ?
#
loop_
_entity_poly.entity_id
_entity_poly.type
_entity_poly.pdbx_seq_one_letter_code
_entity_poly.pdbx_strand_id
1 'polypeptide(L)'
;MRARTEQEWIRLLKDGDELKPDQEYIHQTRKKLLYEARKLRSKREKKKAWRMIWPSMMAVALAAVLVVTVVSQTEAPKPHSSTYSSLGTASKPSQIDKNTKVFIYNTHSRESFETKEIAGYNRTKNVQTVAKDLGRYLKQQSIPNTIDDTDYVKLLLKKDMDFKDIYKLSRKSVKKAVKDYPNVQLMLDIHRDAGVGEREITTTKVNGKSVAKVQFFVSNSHLDYSENLKMAVELDHMLNEMYPGISRG
;
A
#
# COMPACT_ATOMS: atom_id res chain seq x y z
N MET A 1 -14.88 41.55 14.23
CA MET A 1 -16.06 41.15 13.43
C MET A 1 -16.69 39.94 14.10
N ARG A 2 -18.00 39.93 14.36
CA ARG A 2 -18.68 38.79 15.00
C ARG A 2 -18.90 37.68 13.97
N ALA A 3 -18.59 36.45 14.33
CA ALA A 3 -18.84 35.29 13.47
C ALA A 3 -20.36 35.11 13.26
N ARG A 4 -20.77 34.88 12.01
CA ARG A 4 -22.16 34.62 11.65
C ARG A 4 -22.60 33.26 12.16
N THR A 5 -23.86 33.18 12.57
CA THR A 5 -24.48 31.95 13.08
C THR A 5 -24.83 30.99 11.94
N GLU A 6 -24.95 29.69 12.22
CA GLU A 6 -25.35 28.69 11.20
C GLU A 6 -26.71 29.01 10.57
N GLN A 7 -27.63 29.62 11.32
CA GLN A 7 -28.93 30.02 10.78
C GLN A 7 -28.82 31.14 9.75
N GLU A 8 -27.84 32.05 9.90
CA GLU A 8 -27.56 33.09 8.90
C GLU A 8 -26.96 32.51 7.62
N TRP A 9 -26.12 31.48 7.73
CA TRP A 9 -25.57 30.77 6.56
C TRP A 9 -26.64 30.04 5.75
N ILE A 10 -27.57 29.37 6.43
CA ILE A 10 -28.66 28.65 5.77
C ILE A 10 -29.61 29.61 5.06
N ARG A 11 -29.84 30.80 5.63
CA ARG A 11 -30.65 31.85 4.97
C ARG A 11 -29.97 32.37 3.70
N LEU A 12 -28.68 32.68 3.78
CA LEU A 12 -27.88 33.12 2.62
C LEU A 12 -27.83 32.10 1.49
N LEU A 13 -27.85 30.80 1.81
CA LEU A 13 -27.89 29.73 0.81
C LEU A 13 -29.27 29.55 0.16
N LYS A 14 -30.34 29.89 0.87
CA LYS A 14 -31.72 29.81 0.34
C LYS A 14 -32.08 31.03 -0.50
N ASP A 15 -31.53 32.19 -0.15
CA ASP A 15 -31.77 33.47 -0.84
C ASP A 15 -30.74 33.74 -1.95
N GLY A 16 -29.75 32.84 -2.13
CA GLY A 16 -28.74 32.94 -3.18
C GLY A 16 -29.31 32.55 -4.55
N ASP A 17 -28.95 33.32 -5.58
CA ASP A 17 -29.35 33.04 -6.96
C ASP A 17 -28.92 31.62 -7.39
N GLU A 18 -29.77 30.97 -8.19
CA GLU A 18 -29.48 29.65 -8.75
C GLU A 18 -28.14 29.69 -9.49
N LEU A 19 -27.15 28.94 -8.98
CA LEU A 19 -25.80 28.92 -9.55
C LEU A 19 -25.87 28.34 -10.96
N LYS A 20 -25.87 29.22 -11.96
CA LYS A 20 -25.64 28.85 -13.36
C LYS A 20 -24.13 28.75 -13.55
N PRO A 21 -23.54 27.55 -13.61
CA PRO A 21 -22.11 27.42 -13.81
C PRO A 21 -21.73 28.09 -15.13
N ASP A 22 -20.56 28.74 -15.15
CA ASP A 22 -20.08 29.38 -16.35
C ASP A 22 -19.86 28.35 -17.49
N GLN A 23 -19.89 28.84 -18.72
CA GLN A 23 -19.80 27.97 -19.91
C GLN A 23 -18.46 27.22 -19.98
N GLU A 24 -17.39 27.78 -19.41
CA GLU A 24 -16.08 27.15 -19.38
C GLU A 24 -16.09 25.94 -18.43
N TYR A 25 -16.67 26.08 -17.23
CA TYR A 25 -16.86 25.00 -16.28
C TYR A 25 -17.71 23.86 -16.87
N ILE A 26 -18.81 24.19 -17.56
CA ILE A 26 -19.64 23.20 -18.26
C ILE A 26 -18.81 22.50 -19.33
N HIS A 27 -18.01 23.24 -20.11
CA HIS A 27 -17.18 22.69 -21.18
C HIS A 27 -16.09 21.75 -20.66
N GLN A 28 -15.36 22.16 -19.62
CA GLN A 28 -14.30 21.37 -18.98
C GLN A 28 -14.87 20.10 -18.33
N THR A 29 -16.00 20.23 -17.64
CA THR A 29 -16.70 19.09 -17.02
C THR A 29 -17.14 18.09 -18.08
N ARG A 30 -17.72 18.56 -19.21
CA ARG A 30 -18.12 17.71 -20.33
C ARG A 30 -16.93 16.98 -20.94
N LYS A 31 -15.79 17.65 -21.16
CA LYS A 31 -14.56 17.03 -21.67
C LYS A 31 -14.06 15.92 -20.74
N LYS A 32 -14.03 16.17 -19.43
CA LYS A 32 -13.61 15.19 -18.41
C LYS A 32 -14.52 13.97 -18.38
N LEU A 33 -15.85 14.16 -18.42
CA LEU A 33 -16.82 13.07 -18.45
C LEU A 33 -16.69 12.20 -19.71
N LEU A 34 -16.50 12.84 -20.88
CA LEU A 34 -16.30 12.12 -22.14
C LEU A 34 -15.00 11.31 -22.15
N TYR A 35 -13.93 11.83 -21.56
CA TYR A 35 -12.66 11.11 -21.40
C TYR A 35 -12.83 9.86 -20.52
N GLU A 36 -13.47 9.99 -19.37
CA GLU A 36 -13.72 8.86 -18.47
C GLU A 36 -14.65 7.81 -19.09
N ALA A 37 -15.69 8.23 -19.81
CA ALA A 37 -16.58 7.32 -20.55
C ALA A 37 -15.82 6.50 -21.61
N ARG A 38 -14.88 7.12 -22.36
CA ARG A 38 -14.03 6.42 -23.33
C ARG A 38 -13.10 5.41 -22.65
N LYS A 39 -12.53 5.77 -21.50
CA LYS A 39 -11.65 4.89 -20.71
C LYS A 39 -12.41 3.67 -20.18
N LEU A 40 -13.64 3.85 -19.69
CA LEU A 40 -14.52 2.77 -19.26
C LEU A 40 -14.92 1.86 -20.42
N ARG A 41 -15.26 2.42 -21.58
CA ARG A 41 -15.57 1.65 -22.80
C ARG A 41 -14.36 0.82 -23.23
N SER A 42 -13.16 1.41 -23.28
CA SER A 42 -11.93 0.68 -23.61
C SER A 42 -11.65 -0.48 -22.65
N LYS A 43 -11.84 -0.30 -21.34
CA LYS A 43 -11.73 -1.39 -20.36
C LYS A 43 -12.75 -2.49 -20.60
N ARG A 44 -14.00 -2.15 -20.92
CA ARG A 44 -15.08 -3.12 -21.21
C ARG A 44 -14.79 -3.93 -22.46
N GLU A 45 -14.30 -3.29 -23.53
CA GLU A 45 -13.91 -3.98 -24.77
C GLU A 45 -12.69 -4.88 -24.56
N LYS A 46 -11.67 -4.43 -23.83
CA LYS A 46 -10.53 -5.29 -23.46
C LYS A 46 -10.98 -6.51 -22.64
N LYS A 47 -11.90 -6.34 -21.68
CA LYS A 47 -12.46 -7.44 -20.88
C LYS A 47 -13.29 -8.40 -21.74
N LYS A 48 -14.03 -7.91 -22.74
CA LYS A 48 -14.75 -8.75 -23.72
C LYS A 48 -13.79 -9.57 -24.58
N ALA A 49 -12.76 -8.94 -25.15
CA ALA A 49 -11.75 -9.63 -25.96
C ALA A 49 -11.02 -10.70 -25.14
N TRP A 50 -10.66 -10.39 -23.90
CA TRP A 50 -10.00 -11.35 -22.99
C TRP A 50 -10.89 -12.55 -22.64
N ARG A 51 -12.19 -12.32 -22.40
CA ARG A 51 -13.17 -13.41 -22.17
C ARG A 51 -13.34 -14.32 -23.39
N MET A 52 -13.07 -13.81 -24.60
CA MET A 52 -13.17 -14.57 -25.84
C MET A 52 -11.91 -15.41 -26.12
N ILE A 53 -10.74 -14.94 -25.68
CA ILE A 53 -9.44 -15.58 -25.93
C ILE A 53 -9.08 -16.60 -24.81
N TRP A 54 -9.57 -16.40 -23.59
CA TRP A 54 -9.24 -17.24 -22.44
C TRP A 54 -9.56 -18.75 -22.58
N PRO A 55 -10.69 -19.18 -23.20
CA PRO A 55 -11.02 -20.60 -23.31
C PRO A 55 -10.06 -21.39 -24.21
N SER A 56 -9.56 -20.78 -25.29
CA SER A 56 -8.64 -21.45 -26.22
C SER A 56 -7.23 -21.58 -25.63
N MET A 57 -6.77 -20.59 -24.86
CA MET A 57 -5.46 -20.65 -24.18
C MET A 57 -5.41 -21.73 -23.09
N MET A 58 -6.50 -21.96 -22.34
CA MET A 58 -6.55 -23.05 -21.35
C MET A 58 -6.55 -24.44 -22.00
N ALA A 59 -7.20 -24.61 -23.15
CA ALA A 59 -7.22 -25.90 -23.86
C ALA A 59 -5.81 -26.32 -24.35
N VAL A 60 -5.02 -25.37 -24.86
CA VAL A 60 -3.64 -25.62 -25.30
C VAL A 60 -2.72 -25.97 -24.12
N ALA A 61 -2.88 -25.31 -22.98
CA ALA A 61 -2.10 -25.60 -21.77
C ALA A 61 -2.41 -27.00 -21.19
N LEU A 62 -3.68 -27.42 -21.19
CA LEU A 62 -4.07 -28.76 -20.72
C LEU A 62 -3.57 -29.87 -21.65
N ALA A 63 -3.60 -29.65 -22.97
CA ALA A 63 -3.04 -30.60 -23.94
C ALA A 63 -1.51 -30.75 -23.81
N ALA A 64 -0.79 -29.64 -23.58
CA ALA A 64 0.66 -29.68 -23.38
C ALA A 64 1.07 -30.43 -22.10
N VAL A 65 0.30 -30.28 -21.01
CA VAL A 65 0.56 -31.00 -19.75
C VAL A 65 0.31 -32.50 -19.91
N LEU A 66 -0.74 -32.89 -20.65
CA LEU A 66 -1.06 -34.30 -20.89
C LEU A 66 0.03 -35.01 -21.71
N VAL A 67 0.54 -34.35 -22.77
CA VAL A 67 1.62 -34.89 -23.63
C VAL A 67 2.94 -35.03 -22.84
N VAL A 68 3.27 -34.07 -21.97
CA VAL A 68 4.49 -34.13 -21.14
C VAL A 68 4.40 -35.23 -20.08
N THR A 69 3.22 -35.48 -19.49
CA THR A 69 3.06 -36.51 -18.46
C THR A 69 3.06 -37.94 -18.99
N VAL A 70 2.68 -38.16 -20.26
CA VAL A 70 2.66 -39.50 -20.87
C VAL A 70 4.04 -39.91 -21.41
N VAL A 71 4.93 -38.96 -21.73
CA VAL A 71 6.24 -39.25 -22.35
C VAL A 71 7.37 -39.47 -21.33
N SER A 72 7.18 -39.12 -20.05
CA SER A 72 8.29 -39.12 -19.06
C SER A 72 8.16 -40.12 -17.91
N GLN A 73 7.70 -41.35 -18.17
CA GLN A 73 7.96 -42.48 -17.29
C GLN A 73 9.02 -43.41 -17.89
N THR A 74 10.29 -43.10 -17.67
CA THR A 74 11.36 -44.10 -17.49
C THR A 74 12.55 -43.48 -16.74
N GLU A 75 12.91 -44.18 -15.65
CA GLU A 75 14.19 -44.19 -14.93
C GLU A 75 14.65 -42.99 -14.09
N ALA A 76 15.11 -43.33 -12.88
CA ALA A 76 15.70 -42.45 -11.89
C ALA A 76 17.24 -42.57 -11.89
N PRO A 77 17.99 -41.46 -11.74
CA PRO A 77 19.39 -41.52 -11.32
C PRO A 77 19.64 -40.89 -9.94
N LYS A 78 20.63 -41.47 -9.25
CA LYS A 78 21.18 -41.13 -7.92
C LYS A 78 22.00 -39.82 -7.94
N PRO A 79 22.28 -39.20 -6.77
CA PRO A 79 22.65 -37.79 -6.70
C PRO A 79 24.15 -37.57 -6.90
N HIS A 80 24.50 -36.56 -7.71
CA HIS A 80 25.80 -35.90 -7.65
C HIS A 80 25.63 -34.47 -7.12
N SER A 81 26.42 -34.18 -6.09
CA SER A 81 26.60 -32.88 -5.47
C SER A 81 27.24 -31.88 -6.43
N SER A 82 26.59 -30.75 -6.70
CA SER A 82 27.28 -29.49 -6.91
C SER A 82 26.40 -28.28 -6.58
N THR A 83 27.06 -27.36 -5.89
CA THR A 83 26.67 -26.09 -5.30
C THR A 83 26.12 -25.10 -6.33
N TYR A 84 24.86 -24.67 -6.20
CA TYR A 84 24.34 -23.30 -6.49
C TYR A 84 22.93 -23.18 -5.88
N SER A 85 22.80 -22.59 -4.69
CA SER A 85 21.48 -22.25 -4.11
C SER A 85 21.23 -20.75 -4.21
N SER A 86 20.48 -20.37 -5.25
CA SER A 86 19.69 -19.15 -5.32
C SER A 86 18.21 -19.53 -5.50
N LEU A 87 17.32 -18.62 -5.09
CA LEU A 87 15.85 -18.68 -5.09
C LEU A 87 15.16 -19.40 -3.91
N GLY A 88 15.12 -18.68 -2.79
CA GLY A 88 13.85 -18.17 -2.28
C GLY A 88 12.75 -19.19 -2.03
N THR A 89 13.02 -20.18 -1.19
CA THR A 89 12.01 -20.99 -0.53
C THR A 89 11.10 -20.12 0.32
N ALA A 90 9.80 -20.45 0.29
CA ALA A 90 8.77 -19.90 1.13
C ALA A 90 9.27 -19.76 2.59
N SER A 91 9.12 -18.58 3.15
CA SER A 91 9.47 -18.28 4.53
C SER A 91 8.80 -19.30 5.46
N LYS A 92 9.65 -20.03 6.21
CA LYS A 92 9.25 -20.73 7.44
C LYS A 92 8.30 -19.83 8.23
N PRO A 93 7.24 -20.35 8.89
CA PRO A 93 6.47 -19.54 9.81
C PRO A 93 7.45 -18.93 10.82
N SER A 94 7.60 -17.61 10.77
CA SER A 94 8.40 -16.88 11.75
C SER A 94 7.91 -17.31 13.11
N GLN A 95 8.78 -17.86 13.95
CA GLN A 95 8.38 -18.17 15.32
C GLN A 95 7.80 -16.90 15.95
N ILE A 96 6.66 -17.05 16.61
CA ILE A 96 5.98 -15.96 17.29
C ILE A 96 6.87 -15.54 18.46
N ASP A 97 7.56 -14.42 18.32
CA ASP A 97 8.31 -13.80 19.40
C ASP A 97 7.37 -12.95 20.26
N LYS A 98 6.93 -13.52 21.38
CA LYS A 98 6.05 -12.84 22.36
C LYS A 98 6.68 -11.59 22.96
N ASN A 99 7.99 -11.38 22.84
CA ASN A 99 8.64 -10.15 23.32
C ASN A 99 8.55 -8.98 22.33
N THR A 100 7.98 -9.21 21.13
CA THR A 100 7.75 -8.17 20.11
C THR A 100 7.11 -6.93 20.71
N LYS A 101 7.76 -5.77 20.58
CA LYS A 101 7.28 -4.45 21.00
C LYS A 101 6.71 -3.63 19.85
N VAL A 102 7.29 -3.77 18.66
CA VAL A 102 6.85 -3.09 17.44
C VAL A 102 6.40 -4.10 16.39
N PHE A 103 5.20 -3.94 15.86
CA PHE A 103 4.68 -4.73 14.74
C PHE A 103 4.58 -3.84 13.49
N ILE A 104 5.27 -4.20 12.43
CA ILE A 104 5.33 -3.41 11.19
C ILE A 104 4.61 -4.15 10.08
N TYR A 105 3.74 -3.46 9.36
CA TYR A 105 3.03 -4.00 8.20
C TYR A 105 2.82 -2.92 7.14
N ASN A 106 2.30 -3.33 5.98
CA ASN A 106 2.02 -2.44 4.86
C ASN A 106 0.70 -2.86 4.22
N THR A 107 -0.40 -2.17 4.52
CA THR A 107 -1.69 -2.48 3.89
C THR A 107 -1.59 -2.38 2.38
N HIS A 108 -0.92 -1.34 1.85
CA HIS A 108 -0.64 -1.20 0.42
C HIS A 108 0.72 -1.84 0.06
N SER A 109 0.84 -3.15 0.25
CA SER A 109 2.08 -3.95 0.16
C SER A 109 2.91 -3.84 -1.13
N ARG A 110 2.36 -3.29 -2.22
CA ARG A 110 3.06 -3.17 -3.51
C ARG A 110 3.33 -1.75 -3.94
N GLU A 111 3.04 -0.75 -3.11
CA GLU A 111 3.36 0.64 -3.40
C GLU A 111 4.85 0.84 -3.68
N SER A 112 5.20 1.32 -4.87
CA SER A 112 6.58 1.51 -5.31
C SER A 112 6.94 2.97 -5.52
N PHE A 113 8.20 3.29 -5.27
CA PHE A 113 8.83 4.57 -5.58
C PHE A 113 9.31 4.65 -7.04
N GLU A 114 9.23 3.56 -7.80
CA GLU A 114 9.62 3.55 -9.21
C GLU A 114 8.54 4.19 -10.09
N THR A 115 8.97 5.11 -10.96
CA THR A 115 8.11 5.81 -11.91
C THR A 115 7.89 5.04 -13.23
N LYS A 116 8.61 3.93 -13.42
CA LYS A 116 8.65 3.17 -14.69
C LYS A 116 7.58 2.09 -14.79
N GLU A 117 7.11 1.54 -13.66
CA GLU A 117 6.03 0.54 -13.65
C GLU A 117 4.66 1.21 -13.55
N ILE A 118 3.65 0.56 -14.13
CA ILE A 118 2.27 1.08 -14.22
C ILE A 118 1.77 1.46 -12.82
N ALA A 119 1.44 2.75 -12.66
CA ALA A 119 0.81 3.34 -11.47
C ALA A 119 1.63 3.31 -10.16
N GLY A 120 2.95 3.18 -10.21
CA GLY A 120 3.80 3.24 -9.01
C GLY A 120 3.54 2.07 -8.07
N TYR A 121 3.39 0.88 -8.65
CA TYR A 121 3.33 -0.40 -7.95
C TYR A 121 4.40 -1.33 -8.49
N ASN A 122 5.14 -1.99 -7.61
CA ASN A 122 6.17 -2.98 -7.95
C ASN A 122 6.12 -4.13 -6.94
N ARG A 123 6.35 -5.36 -7.39
CA ARG A 123 6.32 -6.54 -6.51
C ARG A 123 7.57 -6.69 -5.63
N THR A 124 8.73 -6.20 -6.06
CA THR A 124 10.01 -6.39 -5.38
C THR A 124 10.62 -5.11 -4.85
N LYS A 125 10.38 -3.97 -5.52
CA LYS A 125 10.91 -2.66 -5.12
C LYS A 125 9.80 -1.75 -4.63
N ASN A 126 9.32 -2.00 -3.42
CA ASN A 126 8.15 -1.35 -2.86
C ASN A 126 8.35 -0.96 -1.38
N VAL A 127 7.33 -0.37 -0.79
CA VAL A 127 7.32 0.11 0.59
C VAL A 127 7.67 -0.97 1.62
N GLN A 128 7.53 -2.26 1.29
CA GLN A 128 7.97 -3.33 2.19
C GLN A 128 9.50 -3.35 2.38
N THR A 129 10.29 -2.79 1.46
CA THR A 129 11.74 -2.63 1.68
C THR A 129 12.01 -1.62 2.80
N VAL A 130 11.23 -0.53 2.86
CA VAL A 130 11.31 0.46 3.95
C VAL A 130 10.94 -0.18 5.29
N ALA A 131 9.87 -0.99 5.33
CA ALA A 131 9.49 -1.74 6.53
C ALA A 131 10.59 -2.70 7.01
N LYS A 132 11.23 -3.43 6.07
CA LYS A 132 12.36 -4.32 6.36
C LYS A 132 13.57 -3.56 6.89
N ASP A 133 13.87 -2.41 6.30
CA ASP A 133 14.98 -1.56 6.75
C ASP A 133 14.73 -1.03 8.16
N LEU A 134 13.52 -0.51 8.43
CA LEU A 134 13.13 -0.03 9.75
C LEU A 134 13.23 -1.14 10.81
N GLY A 135 12.66 -2.32 10.53
CA GLY A 135 12.72 -3.43 11.47
C GLY A 135 14.15 -3.88 11.76
N ARG A 136 15.05 -3.85 10.76
CA ARG A 136 16.48 -4.12 10.99
C ARG A 136 17.11 -3.08 11.92
N TYR A 137 16.88 -1.79 11.69
CA TYR A 137 17.42 -0.73 12.54
C TYR A 137 16.89 -0.83 13.97
N LEU A 138 15.60 -1.11 14.14
CA LEU A 138 15.02 -1.36 15.47
C LEU A 138 15.69 -2.54 16.18
N LYS A 139 15.96 -3.66 15.48
CA LYS A 139 16.69 -4.80 16.08
C LYS A 139 18.12 -4.43 16.48
N GLN A 140 18.80 -3.63 15.68
CA GLN A 140 20.15 -3.13 16.00
C GLN A 140 20.16 -2.23 17.25
N GLN A 141 19.05 -1.54 17.52
CA GLN A 141 18.82 -0.78 18.76
C GLN A 141 18.20 -1.62 19.89
N SER A 142 18.24 -2.95 19.77
CA SER A 142 17.66 -3.89 20.75
C SER A 142 16.16 -3.70 21.00
N ILE A 143 15.41 -3.15 20.03
CA ILE A 143 13.96 -3.03 20.07
C ILE A 143 13.34 -4.26 19.37
N PRO A 144 12.73 -5.21 20.12
CA PRO A 144 12.13 -6.40 19.54
C PRO A 144 10.99 -6.02 18.60
N ASN A 145 11.03 -6.51 17.37
CA ASN A 145 10.00 -6.23 16.38
C ASN A 145 9.73 -7.42 15.47
N THR A 146 8.50 -7.46 14.98
CA THR A 146 8.05 -8.37 13.94
C THR A 146 7.56 -7.58 12.74
N ILE A 147 7.88 -8.08 11.55
CA ILE A 147 7.40 -7.53 10.28
C ILE A 147 6.43 -8.54 9.67
N ASP A 148 5.24 -8.08 9.31
CA ASP A 148 4.30 -8.84 8.49
C ASP A 148 4.60 -8.62 7.01
N ASP A 149 5.07 -9.68 6.35
CA ASP A 149 5.43 -9.69 4.93
C ASP A 149 4.24 -10.03 4.01
N THR A 150 3.02 -10.09 4.55
CA THR A 150 1.81 -10.41 3.79
C THR A 150 1.63 -9.50 2.57
N ASP A 151 1.55 -10.11 1.39
CA ASP A 151 1.18 -9.41 0.15
C ASP A 151 -0.35 -9.26 0.05
N TYR A 152 -0.88 -8.20 0.67
CA TYR A 152 -2.31 -7.90 0.69
C TYR A 152 -2.90 -7.68 -0.70
N VAL A 153 -2.12 -7.11 -1.63
CA VAL A 153 -2.56 -6.97 -3.03
C VAL A 153 -2.76 -8.35 -3.66
N LYS A 154 -1.85 -9.30 -3.44
CA LYS A 154 -2.02 -10.68 -3.92
C LYS A 154 -3.26 -11.35 -3.30
N LEU A 155 -3.47 -11.18 -2.00
CA LEU A 155 -4.64 -11.75 -1.30
C LEU A 155 -5.96 -11.16 -1.80
N LEU A 156 -5.99 -9.86 -2.04
CA LEU A 156 -7.13 -9.12 -2.60
C LEU A 156 -7.51 -9.64 -3.98
N LEU A 157 -6.52 -9.77 -4.87
CA LEU A 157 -6.71 -10.32 -6.21
C LEU A 157 -7.19 -11.78 -6.17
N LYS A 158 -6.61 -12.60 -5.28
CA LYS A 158 -7.03 -14.01 -5.11
C LYS A 158 -8.49 -14.13 -4.64
N LYS A 159 -8.99 -13.14 -3.90
CA LYS A 159 -10.34 -13.14 -3.33
C LYS A 159 -11.36 -12.38 -4.20
N ASP A 160 -10.96 -11.89 -5.37
CA ASP A 160 -11.79 -11.06 -6.26
C ASP A 160 -12.46 -9.87 -5.53
N MET A 161 -11.70 -9.22 -4.65
CA MET A 161 -12.16 -8.09 -3.85
C MET A 161 -11.78 -6.76 -4.52
N ASP A 162 -12.57 -5.70 -4.26
CA ASP A 162 -12.24 -4.35 -4.72
C ASP A 162 -11.04 -3.79 -3.94
N PHE A 163 -10.21 -2.94 -4.57
CA PHE A 163 -9.03 -2.35 -3.91
C PHE A 163 -9.37 -1.57 -2.63
N LYS A 164 -10.56 -0.94 -2.55
CA LYS A 164 -11.05 -0.27 -1.33
C LYS A 164 -11.18 -1.20 -0.12
N ASP A 165 -11.28 -2.51 -0.36
CA ASP A 165 -11.41 -3.52 0.69
C ASP A 165 -10.07 -4.04 1.22
N ILE A 166 -8.93 -3.52 0.73
CA ILE A 166 -7.61 -3.96 1.16
C ILE A 166 -7.39 -3.80 2.68
N TYR A 167 -7.92 -2.72 3.26
CA TYR A 167 -7.91 -2.50 4.72
C TYR A 167 -8.73 -3.55 5.49
N LYS A 168 -9.71 -4.21 4.87
CA LYS A 168 -10.42 -5.35 5.50
C LYS A 168 -9.50 -6.57 5.64
N LEU A 169 -8.51 -6.71 4.76
CA LEU A 169 -7.54 -7.80 4.83
C LEU A 169 -6.46 -7.52 5.87
N SER A 170 -5.84 -6.33 5.84
CA SER A 170 -4.82 -5.96 6.85
C SER A 170 -5.40 -5.91 8.26
N ARG A 171 -6.63 -5.43 8.43
CA ARG A 171 -7.33 -5.51 9.73
C ARG A 171 -7.41 -6.93 10.28
N LYS A 172 -7.53 -7.98 9.45
CA LYS A 172 -7.55 -9.36 9.94
C LYS A 172 -6.17 -9.78 10.47
N SER A 173 -5.10 -9.43 9.75
CA SER A 173 -3.73 -9.69 10.18
C SER A 173 -3.40 -8.92 11.46
N VAL A 174 -3.74 -7.64 11.54
CA VAL A 174 -3.55 -6.81 12.74
C VAL A 174 -4.28 -7.40 13.95
N LYS A 175 -5.55 -7.80 13.79
CA LYS A 175 -6.29 -8.49 14.86
C LYS A 175 -5.65 -9.80 15.30
N LYS A 176 -5.03 -10.53 14.38
CA LYS A 176 -4.28 -11.74 14.71
C LYS A 176 -2.97 -11.39 15.42
N ALA A 177 -2.24 -10.39 14.95
CA ALA A 177 -1.00 -9.93 15.55
C ALA A 177 -1.18 -9.46 17.00
N VAL A 178 -2.25 -8.74 17.32
CA VAL A 178 -2.57 -8.35 18.71
C VAL A 178 -2.72 -9.58 19.63
N LYS A 179 -3.22 -10.71 19.12
CA LYS A 179 -3.34 -11.96 19.89
C LYS A 179 -2.03 -12.72 19.98
N ASP A 180 -1.28 -12.77 18.88
CA ASP A 180 -0.04 -13.52 18.78
C ASP A 180 1.12 -12.81 19.54
N TYR A 181 1.12 -11.48 19.58
CA TYR A 181 2.14 -10.63 20.19
C TYR A 181 1.55 -9.83 21.37
N PRO A 182 1.29 -10.47 22.53
CA PRO A 182 0.60 -9.82 23.65
C PRO A 182 1.36 -8.64 24.25
N ASN A 183 2.66 -8.51 23.98
CA ASN A 183 3.50 -7.40 24.47
C ASN A 183 3.73 -6.30 23.43
N VAL A 184 3.03 -6.33 22.28
CA VAL A 184 3.12 -5.29 21.26
C VAL A 184 2.61 -3.97 21.83
N GLN A 185 3.36 -2.90 21.62
CA GLN A 185 3.07 -1.55 22.10
C GLN A 185 2.83 -0.58 20.96
N LEU A 186 3.42 -0.85 19.79
CA LEU A 186 3.30 0.00 18.60
C LEU A 186 3.03 -0.86 17.36
N MET A 187 2.05 -0.45 16.56
CA MET A 187 1.77 -1.05 15.26
C MET A 187 1.93 0.03 14.17
N LEU A 188 2.77 -0.24 13.18
CA LEU A 188 3.09 0.72 12.12
C LEU A 188 2.62 0.20 10.76
N ASP A 189 1.69 0.92 10.15
CA ASP A 189 1.29 0.73 8.75
C ASP A 189 2.09 1.70 7.86
N ILE A 190 3.07 1.20 7.13
CA ILE A 190 3.97 2.06 6.35
C ILE A 190 3.46 2.17 4.91
N HIS A 191 3.34 3.41 4.43
CA HIS A 191 2.86 3.74 3.10
C HIS A 191 3.84 4.65 2.37
N ARG A 192 3.74 4.70 1.03
CA ARG A 192 4.29 5.81 0.28
C ARG A 192 3.22 6.89 0.14
N ASP A 193 3.63 8.15 0.16
CA ASP A 193 2.72 9.25 -0.16
C ASP A 193 2.20 9.10 -1.61
N ALA A 194 0.97 9.54 -1.84
CA ALA A 194 0.29 9.44 -3.13
C ALA A 194 -0.40 10.75 -3.49
N GLY A 195 -0.31 11.13 -4.76
CA GLY A 195 -1.03 12.31 -5.27
C GLY A 195 -0.35 13.65 -5.02
N VAL A 196 0.86 13.68 -4.46
CA VAL A 196 1.67 14.90 -4.36
C VAL A 196 2.49 15.07 -5.65
N GLY A 197 2.10 16.06 -6.47
CA GLY A 197 2.73 16.31 -7.77
C GLY A 197 4.09 17.01 -7.68
N GLU A 198 4.38 17.68 -6.58
CA GLU A 198 5.59 18.48 -6.40
C GLU A 198 6.62 17.74 -5.55
N ARG A 199 7.80 17.49 -6.14
CA ARG A 199 8.91 16.79 -5.48
C ARG A 199 9.43 17.52 -4.24
N GLU A 200 9.42 18.85 -4.27
CA GLU A 200 9.85 19.73 -3.16
C GLU A 200 9.01 19.49 -1.88
N ILE A 201 7.73 19.13 -2.04
CA ILE A 201 6.83 18.84 -0.93
C ILE A 201 7.19 17.50 -0.27
N THR A 202 7.63 16.51 -1.05
CA THR A 202 7.87 15.14 -0.57
C THR A 202 9.33 14.82 -0.27
N THR A 203 10.25 15.73 -0.58
CA THR A 203 11.70 15.48 -0.41
C THR A 203 12.40 16.64 0.29
N THR A 204 13.49 16.32 0.99
CA THR A 204 14.41 17.28 1.59
C THR A 204 15.85 16.85 1.34
N LYS A 205 16.83 17.64 1.80
CA LYS A 205 18.25 17.27 1.79
C LYS A 205 18.74 17.01 3.21
N VAL A 206 19.32 15.83 3.42
CA VAL A 206 20.04 15.48 4.65
C VAL A 206 21.47 15.13 4.26
N ASN A 207 22.45 15.82 4.83
CA ASN A 207 23.88 15.63 4.52
C ASN A 207 24.18 15.66 3.00
N GLY A 208 23.56 16.61 2.29
CA GLY A 208 23.71 16.77 0.83
C GLY A 208 22.98 15.74 -0.02
N LYS A 209 22.33 14.73 0.57
CA LYS A 209 21.57 13.69 -0.15
C LYS A 209 20.08 13.99 -0.14
N SER A 210 19.43 13.83 -1.29
CA SER A 210 17.97 13.93 -1.40
C SER A 210 17.32 12.71 -0.74
N VAL A 211 16.43 12.96 0.22
CA VAL A 211 15.70 11.94 0.98
C VAL A 211 14.21 12.25 0.98
N ALA A 212 13.38 11.23 1.18
CA ALA A 212 11.93 11.40 1.33
C ALA A 212 11.62 12.00 2.71
N LYS A 213 10.63 12.90 2.76
CA LYS A 213 10.06 13.39 4.02
C LYS A 213 9.12 12.34 4.62
N VAL A 214 8.98 12.36 5.94
CA VAL A 214 8.10 11.47 6.71
C VAL A 214 6.88 12.24 7.19
N GLN A 215 5.71 11.60 7.14
CA GLN A 215 4.45 12.13 7.64
C GLN A 215 3.75 11.08 8.49
N PHE A 216 3.17 11.50 9.62
CA PHE A 216 2.41 10.62 10.50
C PHE A 216 0.91 10.80 10.30
N PHE A 217 0.19 9.69 10.11
CA PHE A 217 -1.25 9.69 10.03
C PHE A 217 -1.83 9.03 11.28
N VAL A 218 -2.53 9.83 12.09
CA VAL A 218 -3.20 9.35 13.31
C VAL A 218 -4.72 9.49 13.14
N SER A 219 -5.43 8.37 13.26
CA SER A 219 -6.88 8.35 13.14
C SER A 219 -7.55 8.87 14.42
N ASN A 220 -8.44 9.85 14.29
CA ASN A 220 -9.23 10.41 15.40
C ASN A 220 -10.41 9.54 15.85
N SER A 221 -10.59 8.36 15.26
CA SER A 221 -11.71 7.46 15.53
C SER A 221 -11.45 6.44 16.64
N HIS A 222 -10.24 6.40 17.21
CA HIS A 222 -9.89 5.49 18.31
C HIS A 222 -9.98 6.21 19.67
N LEU A 223 -10.32 5.47 20.73
CA LEU A 223 -10.39 6.01 22.09
C LEU A 223 -9.05 6.60 22.53
N ASP A 224 -7.96 5.90 22.23
CA ASP A 224 -6.59 6.32 22.53
C ASP A 224 -6.00 7.26 21.46
N TYR A 225 -6.84 8.08 20.81
CA TYR A 225 -6.37 9.04 19.79
C TYR A 225 -5.33 10.01 20.36
N SER A 226 -5.56 10.52 21.57
CA SER A 226 -4.72 11.53 22.20
C SER A 226 -3.30 11.01 22.43
N GLU A 227 -3.17 9.76 22.88
CA GLU A 227 -1.91 9.08 23.16
C GLU A 227 -1.13 8.83 21.86
N ASN A 228 -1.82 8.34 20.82
CA ASN A 228 -1.20 8.13 19.50
C ASN A 228 -0.77 9.46 18.87
N LEU A 229 -1.58 10.51 19.02
CA LEU A 229 -1.26 11.84 18.52
C LEU A 229 -0.03 12.41 19.25
N LYS A 230 0.01 12.29 20.58
CA LYS A 230 1.16 12.74 21.38
C LYS A 230 2.45 12.06 20.91
N MET A 231 2.43 10.74 20.73
CA MET A 231 3.59 10.00 20.22
C MET A 231 4.01 10.47 18.82
N ALA A 232 3.06 10.68 17.91
CA ALA A 232 3.35 11.16 16.56
C ALA A 232 3.98 12.57 16.57
N VAL A 233 3.46 13.48 17.40
CA VAL A 233 4.01 14.84 17.57
C VAL A 233 5.41 14.81 18.16
N GLU A 234 5.67 13.96 19.17
CA GLU A 234 7.02 13.79 19.73
C GLU A 234 8.00 13.28 18.67
N LEU A 235 7.59 12.30 17.84
CA LEU A 235 8.42 11.80 16.74
C LEU A 235 8.69 12.86 15.66
N ASP A 236 7.68 13.64 15.26
CA ASP A 236 7.87 14.76 14.32
C ASP A 236 8.89 15.77 14.85
N HIS A 237 8.73 16.19 16.12
CA HIS A 237 9.65 17.12 16.75
C HIS A 237 11.08 16.58 16.80
N MET A 238 11.27 15.34 17.28
CA MET A 238 12.59 14.71 17.36
C MET A 238 13.25 14.59 15.98
N LEU A 239 12.47 14.19 14.96
CA LEU A 239 12.96 14.07 13.59
C LEU A 239 13.41 15.43 13.04
N ASN A 240 12.63 16.48 13.24
CA ASN A 240 12.94 17.82 12.77
C ASN A 240 14.06 18.51 13.58
N GLU A 241 14.25 18.15 14.86
CA GLU A 241 15.40 18.59 15.66
C GLU A 241 16.71 17.97 15.14
N MET A 242 16.71 16.67 14.84
CA MET A 242 17.88 15.98 14.29
C MET A 242 18.16 16.37 12.83
N TYR A 243 17.11 16.51 12.03
CA TYR A 243 17.19 16.78 10.59
C TYR A 243 16.08 17.77 10.17
N PRO A 244 16.35 19.08 10.20
CA PRO A 244 15.36 20.10 9.89
C PRO A 244 14.61 19.87 8.57
N GLY A 245 13.27 19.82 8.64
CA GLY A 245 12.39 19.65 7.49
C GLY A 245 12.30 18.23 6.95
N ILE A 246 12.77 17.22 7.70
CA ILE A 246 12.60 15.80 7.35
C ILE A 246 11.17 15.31 7.61
N SER A 247 10.46 15.89 8.58
CA SER A 247 9.09 15.48 8.92
C SER A 247 8.10 16.60 8.60
N ARG A 248 6.87 16.20 8.24
CA ARG A 248 5.77 17.07 7.78
C ARG A 248 4.60 17.10 8.79
N GLY A 249 4.80 16.62 10.02
CA GLY A 249 3.72 16.23 10.92
C GLY A 249 3.22 14.82 10.65
#